data_AF-A0A7C8AN85-F1
#
_entry.id   AF-A0A7C8AN85-F1
#
_cell.length_a   1.000
_cell.length_b   1.000
_cell.length_c   1.000
_cell.angle_alpha   90.00
_cell.angle_beta   90.00
_cell.angle_gamma   90.00
#
_symmetry.space_group_name_H-M   'P 1'
#
loop_
_entity.id
_entity.type
_entity.pdbx_description
1 polymer ?
#
loop_
_entity_poly.entity_id
_entity_poly.type
_entity_poly.pdbx_seq_one_letter_code
_entity_poly.pdbx_strand_id
1 'polypeptide(L)'
;MKLFRILLHGVVLLLANFTGIFAGFMAYNLMKPANQISVQVPVAAALSVLLFVTWSIFVQAFPSKKLVLQGPSEFAWVFLAALVWNPVIFVPVHYVTQGYLTAPGNIVASMAFQLPVNAITLALTCAITRKWVRLAGEGDTPQPCR
;
A
#
# COMPACT_ATOMS: atom_id res chain seq x y z
N MET A 1 -19.11 -9.50 0.98
CA MET A 1 -18.10 -8.77 1.79
C MET A 1 -16.68 -8.82 1.20
N LYS A 2 -16.30 -9.88 0.45
CA LYS A 2 -14.97 -10.00 -0.18
C LYS A 2 -14.56 -8.79 -1.04
N LEU A 3 -15.43 -8.34 -1.94
CA LEU A 3 -15.14 -7.19 -2.81
C LEU A 3 -14.83 -5.93 -2.01
N PHE A 4 -15.67 -5.58 -1.04
CA PHE A 4 -15.46 -4.42 -0.17
C PHE A 4 -14.10 -4.48 0.54
N ARG A 5 -13.75 -5.64 1.10
CA ARG A 5 -12.45 -5.86 1.76
C ARG A 5 -11.29 -5.63 0.80
N ILE A 6 -11.33 -6.21 -0.40
CA ILE A 6 -10.31 -6.03 -1.44
C ILE A 6 -10.17 -4.56 -1.82
N LEU A 7 -11.28 -3.89 -2.12
CA LEU A 7 -11.28 -2.49 -2.54
C LEU A 7 -10.74 -1.58 -1.45
N LEU A 8 -11.17 -1.78 -0.20
CA LEU A 8 -10.68 -1.02 0.96
C LEU A 8 -9.16 -1.16 1.14
N HIS A 9 -8.65 -2.40 1.11
CA HIS A 9 -7.20 -2.62 1.23
C HIS A 9 -6.43 -2.03 0.04
N GLY A 10 -7.00 -2.08 -1.17
CA GLY A 10 -6.43 -1.44 -2.34
C GLY A 10 -6.31 0.08 -2.18
N VAL A 11 -7.35 0.74 -1.66
CA VAL A 11 -7.32 2.18 -1.36
C VAL A 11 -6.28 2.49 -0.27
N VAL A 12 -6.27 1.73 0.83
CA VAL A 12 -5.31 1.97 1.92
C VAL A 12 -3.87 1.78 1.44
N LEU A 13 -3.60 0.77 0.60
CA LEU A 13 -2.28 0.57 0.00
C LEU A 13 -1.88 1.75 -0.90
N LEU A 14 -2.80 2.28 -1.71
CA LEU A 14 -2.55 3.48 -2.50
C LEU A 14 -2.24 4.70 -1.62
N LEU A 15 -3.02 4.93 -0.56
CA LEU A 15 -2.80 6.05 0.35
C LEU A 15 -1.47 5.93 1.10
N ALA A 16 -1.06 4.72 1.48
CA ALA A 16 0.26 4.46 2.03
C ALA A 16 1.37 4.84 1.03
N ASN A 17 1.22 4.48 -0.26
CA ASN A 17 2.16 4.87 -1.32
C ASN A 17 2.25 6.38 -1.50
N PHE A 18 1.12 7.10 -1.58
CA PHE A 18 1.14 8.56 -1.72
C PHE A 18 1.75 9.26 -0.51
N THR A 19 1.42 8.78 0.69
CA THR A 19 2.02 9.28 1.94
C THR A 19 3.52 9.05 1.94
N GLY A 20 3.97 7.86 1.53
CA GLY A 20 5.39 7.55 1.36
C GLY A 20 6.08 8.47 0.36
N ILE A 21 5.52 8.64 -0.84
CA ILE A 21 6.09 9.49 -1.90
C ILE A 21 6.21 10.94 -1.40
N PHE A 22 5.18 11.47 -0.74
CA PHE A 22 5.19 12.81 -0.18
C PHE A 22 6.23 12.96 0.92
N ALA A 23 6.29 12.02 1.86
CA ALA A 23 7.28 12.01 2.93
C ALA A 23 8.72 11.87 2.40
N GLY A 24 8.94 11.05 1.37
CA GLY A 24 10.23 10.93 0.70
C GLY A 24 10.67 12.24 0.05
N PHE A 25 9.73 12.98 -0.56
CA PHE A 25 10.01 14.32 -1.10
C PHE A 25 10.35 15.32 0.01
N MET A 26 9.66 15.26 1.16
CA MET A 26 10.01 16.06 2.34
C MET A 26 11.40 15.71 2.88
N ALA A 27 11.73 14.43 3.01
CA ALA A 27 13.05 13.98 3.47
C ALA A 27 14.17 14.47 2.55
N TYR A 28 13.99 14.38 1.23
CA TYR A 28 14.93 14.95 0.27
C TYR A 28 15.14 16.47 0.49
N ASN A 29 14.07 17.23 0.70
CA ASN A 29 14.17 18.68 0.91
C ASN A 29 14.98 19.05 2.17
N LEU A 30 15.02 18.18 3.17
CA LEU A 30 15.81 18.35 4.40
C LEU A 30 17.29 17.96 4.22
N MET A 31 17.63 17.12 3.24
CA MET A 31 18.95 16.51 3.07
C MET A 31 19.78 17.10 1.91
N LYS A 32 19.41 18.27 1.39
CA LYS A 32 20.14 18.92 0.28
C LYS A 32 21.63 19.07 0.65
N PRO A 33 22.59 18.73 -0.25
CA PRO A 33 22.46 18.58 -1.71
C PRO A 33 22.39 17.12 -2.24
N ALA A 34 21.90 16.14 -1.46
CA ALA A 34 21.83 14.74 -1.90
C ALA A 34 21.03 14.54 -3.22
N ASN A 35 21.23 13.42 -3.93
CA ASN A 35 20.44 13.09 -5.12
C ASN A 35 18.99 12.77 -4.73
N GLN A 36 18.00 13.45 -5.33
CA GLN A 36 16.59 13.30 -4.98
C GLN A 36 16.09 11.86 -5.03
N ILE A 37 16.38 11.12 -6.11
CA ILE A 37 15.90 9.74 -6.28
C ILE A 37 16.49 8.82 -5.22
N SER A 38 17.79 8.99 -4.89
CA SER A 38 18.48 8.19 -3.89
C SER A 38 17.94 8.35 -2.46
N VAL A 39 17.31 9.49 -2.15
CA VAL A 39 16.69 9.74 -0.83
C VAL A 39 15.19 9.46 -0.87
N GLN A 40 14.48 10.03 -1.84
CA GLN A 40 13.03 9.98 -1.91
C GLN A 40 12.51 8.56 -2.10
N VAL A 41 13.07 7.78 -3.02
CA VAL A 41 12.52 6.45 -3.35
C VAL A 41 12.66 5.46 -2.20
N PRO A 42 13.84 5.31 -1.54
CA PRO A 42 13.96 4.40 -0.39
C PRO A 42 13.08 4.81 0.79
N VAL A 43 13.03 6.11 1.10
CA VAL A 43 12.16 6.63 2.19
C VAL A 43 10.70 6.35 1.87
N ALA A 44 10.26 6.65 0.65
CA ALA A 44 8.89 6.42 0.23
C ALA A 44 8.52 4.94 0.29
N ALA A 45 9.37 4.05 -0.22
CA ALA A 45 9.14 2.61 -0.18
C ALA A 45 9.05 2.08 1.27
N ALA A 46 10.00 2.48 2.14
CA ALA A 46 10.02 2.07 3.53
C ALA A 46 8.77 2.53 4.30
N LEU A 47 8.36 3.78 4.12
CA LEU A 47 7.12 4.31 4.72
C LEU A 47 5.87 3.60 4.20
N SER A 48 5.79 3.34 2.90
CA SER A 48 4.64 2.67 2.29
C SER A 48 4.45 1.26 2.87
N VAL A 49 5.55 0.51 2.97
CA VAL A 49 5.57 -0.82 3.61
C VAL A 49 5.13 -0.71 5.07
N LEU A 50 5.75 0.19 5.83
CA LEU A 50 5.48 0.35 7.26
C LEU A 50 4.00 0.68 7.53
N LEU A 51 3.45 1.65 6.80
CA LEU A 51 2.07 2.10 6.95
C LEU A 51 1.07 0.98 6.65
N PHE A 52 1.27 0.24 5.55
CA PHE A 52 0.34 -0.82 5.18
C PHE A 52 0.46 -2.08 6.07
N VAL A 53 1.68 -2.42 6.50
CA VAL A 53 1.88 -3.50 7.50
C VAL A 53 1.20 -3.12 8.80
N THR A 54 1.34 -1.86 9.25
CA THR A 54 0.70 -1.35 10.47
C THR A 54 -0.82 -1.42 10.35
N TRP A 55 -1.39 -0.99 9.22
CA TRP A 55 -2.80 -1.16 8.91
C TRP A 55 -3.25 -2.63 9.01
N SER A 56 -2.46 -3.55 8.45
CA SER A 56 -2.82 -4.98 8.43
C SER A 56 -2.75 -5.63 9.82
N ILE A 57 -1.80 -5.20 10.67
CA ILE A 57 -1.75 -5.60 12.08
C ILE A 57 -2.97 -5.04 12.83
N PHE A 58 -3.27 -3.75 12.62
CA PHE A 58 -4.44 -3.11 13.21
C PHE A 58 -5.74 -3.83 12.86
N VAL A 59 -5.95 -4.16 11.58
CA VAL A 59 -7.12 -4.93 11.11
C VAL A 59 -7.22 -6.30 11.77
N GLN A 60 -6.10 -6.99 12.01
CA GLN A 60 -6.09 -8.28 12.71
C GLN A 60 -6.41 -8.16 14.20
N ALA A 61 -6.07 -7.04 14.84
CA ALA A 61 -6.39 -6.80 16.23
C ALA A 61 -7.90 -6.58 16.48
N PHE A 62 -8.71 -6.34 15.44
CA PHE A 62 -10.15 -6.18 15.60
C PHE A 62 -10.87 -7.52 15.87
N PRO A 63 -11.81 -7.56 16.85
CA PRO A 63 -12.53 -8.78 17.21
C PRO A 63 -13.29 -9.44 16.06
N SER A 64 -13.85 -8.64 15.14
CA SER A 64 -14.73 -9.18 14.09
C SER A 64 -13.97 -9.94 13.00
N LYS A 65 -12.67 -9.66 12.80
CA LYS A 65 -11.79 -10.20 11.75
C LYS A 65 -12.35 -10.19 10.32
N LYS A 66 -13.49 -9.51 10.06
CA LYS A 66 -14.19 -9.50 8.76
C LYS A 66 -13.36 -8.82 7.66
N LEU A 67 -12.46 -7.91 8.06
CA LEU A 67 -11.58 -7.16 7.18
C LEU A 67 -10.24 -7.86 6.92
N VAL A 68 -9.91 -8.96 7.62
CA VAL A 68 -8.66 -9.68 7.40
C VAL A 68 -8.67 -10.33 6.01
N LEU A 69 -7.59 -10.14 5.24
CA LEU A 69 -7.43 -10.74 3.91
C LEU A 69 -7.38 -12.27 3.99
N GLN A 70 -8.11 -12.92 3.08
CA GLN A 70 -8.31 -14.37 3.08
C GLN A 70 -7.65 -15.00 1.85
N GLY A 71 -6.50 -15.63 2.05
CA GLY A 71 -5.80 -16.39 1.01
C GLY A 71 -5.03 -15.54 -0.01
N PRO A 72 -4.15 -16.17 -0.80
CA PRO A 72 -3.23 -15.49 -1.72
C PRO A 72 -3.97 -14.74 -2.85
N SER A 73 -5.16 -15.23 -3.25
CA SER A 73 -5.96 -14.57 -4.27
C SER A 73 -6.38 -13.15 -3.87
N GLU A 74 -6.67 -12.90 -2.59
CA GLU A 74 -7.06 -11.57 -2.14
C GLU A 74 -5.88 -10.60 -2.15
N PHE A 75 -4.67 -11.07 -1.83
CA PHE A 75 -3.47 -10.25 -1.97
C PHE A 75 -3.23 -9.85 -3.43
N ALA A 76 -3.40 -10.78 -4.38
CA ALA A 76 -3.29 -10.47 -5.81
C ALA A 76 -4.36 -9.45 -6.25
N TRP A 77 -5.60 -9.59 -5.78
CA TRP A 77 -6.66 -8.63 -6.11
C TRP A 77 -6.45 -7.27 -5.45
N VAL A 78 -5.90 -7.21 -4.23
CA VAL A 78 -5.52 -5.94 -3.59
C VAL A 78 -4.41 -5.24 -4.36
N PHE A 79 -3.42 -6.00 -4.85
CA PHE A 79 -2.36 -5.48 -5.71
C PHE A 79 -2.94 -4.80 -6.96
N LEU A 80 -3.82 -5.51 -7.68
CA LEU A 80 -4.47 -4.98 -8.89
C LEU A 80 -5.39 -3.80 -8.56
N ALA A 81 -6.18 -3.90 -7.49
CA ALA A 81 -7.08 -2.83 -7.07
C ALA A 81 -6.31 -1.54 -6.74
N ALA A 82 -5.17 -1.63 -6.04
CA ALA A 82 -4.34 -0.46 -5.73
C ALA A 82 -3.82 0.24 -7.00
N LEU A 83 -3.41 -0.53 -8.02
CA LEU A 83 -2.98 0.02 -9.30
C LEU A 83 -4.13 0.72 -10.05
N VAL A 84 -5.34 0.17 -10.00
CA VAL A 84 -6.54 0.78 -10.60
C VAL A 84 -6.95 2.04 -9.83
N TRP A 85 -6.87 2.02 -8.50
CA TRP A 85 -7.17 3.17 -7.68
C TRP A 85 -6.24 4.35 -7.95
N ASN A 86 -5.00 4.10 -8.40
CA ASN A 86 -4.03 5.14 -8.68
C ASN A 86 -4.56 6.20 -9.67
N PRO A 87 -4.89 5.90 -10.94
CA PRO A 87 -5.48 6.91 -11.84
C PRO A 87 -6.84 7.40 -11.35
N VAL A 88 -7.66 6.56 -10.71
CA VAL A 88 -9.00 6.94 -10.24
C VAL A 88 -8.95 8.02 -9.16
N ILE A 89 -7.94 8.01 -8.28
CA ILE A 89 -7.80 8.98 -7.19
C ILE A 89 -6.81 10.09 -7.55
N PHE A 90 -5.66 9.74 -8.13
CA PHE A 90 -4.61 10.71 -8.45
C PHE A 90 -5.06 11.74 -9.48
N VAL A 91 -5.77 11.32 -10.53
CA VAL A 91 -6.15 12.23 -11.61
C VAL A 91 -7.11 13.32 -11.12
N PRO A 92 -8.22 13.00 -10.40
CA PRO A 92 -9.08 14.03 -9.83
C PRO A 92 -8.37 14.92 -8.82
N VAL A 93 -7.55 14.35 -7.92
CA VAL A 93 -6.80 15.12 -6.92
C VAL A 93 -5.82 16.09 -7.60
N HIS A 94 -5.10 15.64 -8.62
CA HIS A 94 -4.20 16.48 -9.39
C HIS A 94 -4.95 17.61 -10.12
N TYR A 95 -6.09 17.29 -10.76
CA TYR A 95 -6.91 18.30 -11.44
C TYR A 95 -7.41 19.39 -10.50
N VAL A 96 -7.94 19.00 -9.33
CA VAL A 96 -8.43 19.96 -8.33
C VAL A 96 -7.30 20.82 -7.74
N THR A 97 -6.11 20.24 -7.54
CA THR A 97 -5.00 20.97 -6.89
C THR A 97 -4.15 21.79 -7.85
N GLN A 98 -4.00 21.37 -9.11
CA GLN A 98 -3.15 22.04 -10.11
C GLN A 98 -3.94 22.80 -11.17
N GLY A 99 -5.25 22.56 -11.31
CA GLY A 99 -6.10 23.21 -12.30
C GLY A 99 -6.04 22.63 -13.72
N TYR A 100 -5.34 21.51 -13.92
CA TYR A 100 -5.23 20.84 -15.22
C TYR A 100 -5.07 19.32 -15.08
N LEU A 101 -5.31 18.59 -16.18
CA LEU A 101 -5.23 17.12 -16.19
C LEU A 101 -3.78 16.66 -16.16
N THR A 102 -3.45 15.71 -15.29
CA THR A 102 -2.09 15.16 -15.22
C THR A 102 -1.66 14.52 -16.54
N ALA A 103 -0.37 14.66 -16.88
CA ALA A 103 0.21 13.95 -18.02
C ALA A 103 0.21 12.43 -17.77
N PRO A 104 0.05 11.59 -18.82
CA PRO A 104 0.15 10.13 -18.71
C PRO A 104 1.46 9.65 -18.08
N GLY A 105 2.57 10.37 -18.31
CA GLY A 105 3.88 10.06 -17.73
C GLY A 105 3.88 10.03 -16.19
N ASN A 106 3.10 10.87 -15.52
CA ASN A 106 2.99 10.87 -14.06
C ASN A 106 2.29 9.61 -13.54
N ILE A 107 1.28 9.12 -14.28
CA ILE A 107 0.57 7.88 -13.96
C ILE A 107 1.53 6.70 -14.11
N VAL A 108 2.27 6.65 -15.22
CA VAL A 108 3.26 5.59 -15.48
C VAL A 108 4.37 5.60 -14.43
N ALA A 109 4.92 6.77 -14.08
CA ALA A 109 5.96 6.89 -13.05
C ALA A 109 5.45 6.44 -11.67
N SER A 110 4.22 6.82 -11.31
CA SER A 110 3.56 6.36 -10.08
C SER A 110 3.38 4.84 -10.08
N MET A 111 2.92 4.24 -11.19
CA MET A 111 2.80 2.79 -11.33
C MET A 111 4.15 2.07 -11.27
N ALA A 112 5.20 2.62 -11.88
CA ALA A 112 6.55 2.06 -11.84
C ALA A 112 7.12 2.00 -10.41
N PHE A 113 6.80 2.97 -9.57
CA PHE A 113 7.08 2.90 -8.13
C PHE A 113 6.19 1.88 -7.41
N GLN A 114 4.88 1.90 -7.67
CA GLN A 114 3.91 1.06 -6.97
C GLN A 114 4.08 -0.43 -7.24
N LEU A 115 4.45 -0.84 -8.45
CA LEU A 115 4.61 -2.26 -8.79
C LEU A 115 5.56 -3.02 -7.83
N PRO A 116 6.84 -2.65 -7.72
CA PRO A 116 7.76 -3.33 -6.81
C PRO A 116 7.40 -3.09 -5.33
N VAL A 117 6.96 -1.89 -4.96
CA VAL A 117 6.66 -1.55 -3.56
C VAL A 117 5.42 -2.31 -3.06
N ASN A 118 4.35 -2.40 -3.86
CA ASN A 118 3.15 -3.16 -3.51
C ASN A 118 3.45 -4.64 -3.40
N ALA A 119 4.27 -5.20 -4.31
CA ALA A 119 4.66 -6.60 -4.26
C ALA A 119 5.39 -6.94 -2.96
N ILE A 120 6.40 -6.13 -2.60
CA ILE A 120 7.15 -6.29 -1.34
C ILE A 120 6.22 -6.11 -0.14
N THR A 121 5.42 -5.05 -0.13
CA THR A 121 4.51 -4.71 0.97
C THR A 121 3.53 -5.85 1.26
N LEU A 122 2.91 -6.40 0.22
CA LEU A 122 1.95 -7.48 0.33
C LEU A 122 2.61 -8.81 0.73
N ALA A 123 3.79 -9.10 0.19
CA ALA A 123 4.57 -10.28 0.58
C ALA A 123 4.98 -10.23 2.05
N LEU A 124 5.50 -9.09 2.53
CA LEU A 124 5.86 -8.89 3.94
C LEU A 124 4.62 -8.96 4.84
N THR A 125 3.53 -8.32 4.45
CA THR A 125 2.26 -8.38 5.18
C THR A 125 1.78 -9.83 5.31
N CYS A 126 1.78 -10.59 4.22
CA CYS A 126 1.46 -12.01 4.23
C CYS A 126 2.36 -12.80 5.19
N ALA A 127 3.68 -12.56 5.19
CA ALA A 127 4.62 -13.25 6.07
C ALA A 127 4.38 -12.91 7.56
N ILE A 128 4.17 -11.63 7.89
CA ILE A 128 3.96 -11.16 9.26
C ILE A 128 2.62 -11.67 9.80
N THR A 129 1.55 -11.54 9.03
CA THR A 129 0.20 -11.98 9.45
C THR A 129 0.14 -13.49 9.65
N ARG A 130 0.79 -14.30 8.79
CA ARG A 130 0.96 -15.76 9.02
C ARG A 130 1.66 -16.06 10.34
N LYS A 131 2.76 -15.36 10.64
CA LYS A 131 3.51 -15.57 11.88
C LYS A 131 2.66 -15.21 13.10
N TRP A 132 1.91 -14.12 13.02
CA TRP A 132 1.00 -13.68 14.08
C TRP A 132 -0.07 -14.71 14.43
N VAL A 133 -0.79 -15.21 13.42
CA VAL A 133 -1.84 -16.24 13.60
C VAL A 133 -1.27 -17.51 14.23
N ARG A 134 -0.05 -17.93 13.82
CA ARG A 134 0.63 -19.10 14.42
C ARG A 134 0.95 -18.90 15.90
N LEU A 135 1.42 -17.70 16.28
CA LEU A 135 1.78 -17.39 17.67
C LEU A 135 0.54 -17.23 18.57
N ALA A 136 -0.57 -16.74 18.03
CA ALA A 136 -1.80 -16.54 18.78
C ALA A 136 -2.57 -17.85 19.07
N GLY A 137 -2.16 -18.99 18.49
CA GLY A 137 -2.81 -20.28 18.70
C GLY A 137 -4.24 -20.35 18.13
N GLU A 138 -4.61 -19.42 17.27
CA GLU A 138 -5.98 -19.29 16.77
C GLU A 138 -6.22 -20.22 15.57
N GLY A 139 -6.62 -21.47 15.86
CA GLY A 139 -6.85 -22.51 14.86
C GLY A 139 -7.96 -22.21 13.83
N ASP A 140 -8.95 -21.41 14.20
CA ASP A 140 -10.12 -21.08 13.35
C ASP A 140 -9.95 -19.80 12.51
N THR A 141 -8.82 -19.10 12.63
CA THR A 141 -8.60 -17.87 11.87
C THR A 141 -8.30 -18.18 10.41
N PRO A 142 -8.93 -17.49 9.44
CA PRO A 142 -8.59 -17.63 8.03
C PRO A 142 -7.10 -17.43 7.82
N GLN A 143 -6.41 -18.44 7.28
CA GLN A 143 -4.98 -18.32 7.02
C GLN A 143 -4.78 -17.37 5.84
N PRO A 144 -4.05 -16.25 6.02
CA PRO A 144 -3.98 -15.18 5.00
C PRO A 144 -3.44 -15.66 3.65
N CYS A 145 -2.76 -16.80 3.60
CA CYS A 145 -2.07 -17.24 2.40
C CYS A 145 -1.88 -18.77 2.31
N ARG A 146 -2.87 -19.56 2.76
CA ARG A 146 -3.01 -20.96 2.37
C ARG A 146 -3.85 -21.07 1.11
#